data_AF-A0A933JU82-F1
#
_entry.id   AF-A0A933JU82-F1
#
_cell.length_a   1.000
_cell.length_b   1.000
_cell.length_c   1.000
_cell.angle_alpha   90.00
_cell.angle_beta   90.00
_cell.angle_gamma   90.00
#
_symmetry.space_group_name_H-M   'P 1'
#
loop_
_entity.id
_entity.type
_entity.pdbx_description
1 polymer ?
#
loop_
_entity_poly.entity_id
_entity_poly.type
_entity_poly.pdbx_seq_one_letter_code
_entity_poly.pdbx_strand_id
1 'polypeptide(L)'
;MTLLNVRLDSEDMKRVRELRAAGIPISGLVRRAIRAEHERRIKPNASTEKPSELVGRVLAELPDDGSIPPPGLDTTDREAVRDMIARRLRRGA
;
A
#
# COMPACT_ATOMS: atom_id res chain seq x y z
N MET A 1 2.75 5.72 -23.02
CA MET A 1 2.73 7.03 -22.31
C MET A 1 1.56 7.81 -22.87
N THR A 2 0.58 8.18 -22.04
CA THR A 2 -0.59 8.96 -22.48
C THR A 2 -0.43 10.41 -22.02
N LEU A 3 -0.79 11.37 -22.86
CA LEU A 3 -0.75 12.79 -22.52
C LEU A 3 -2.04 13.22 -21.83
N LEU A 4 -1.90 13.95 -20.72
CA LEU A 4 -3.00 14.62 -20.03
C LEU A 4 -2.79 16.12 -20.17
N ASN A 5 -3.73 16.81 -20.81
CA ASN A 5 -3.73 18.27 -20.93
C ASN A 5 -4.72 18.85 -19.92
N VAL A 6 -4.26 19.82 -19.13
CA VAL A 6 -5.07 20.51 -18.12
C VAL A 6 -5.07 21.99 -18.44
N ARG A 7 -6.25 22.62 -18.41
CA ARG A 7 -6.37 24.08 -18.52
C ARG A 7 -6.09 24.68 -17.14
N LEU A 8 -5.19 25.64 -17.10
CA LEU A 8 -4.82 26.39 -15.90
C LEU A 8 -5.26 27.83 -16.07
N ASP A 9 -5.65 28.47 -14.96
CA ASP A 9 -5.89 29.91 -14.94
C ASP A 9 -4.58 30.70 -14.97
N SER A 10 -4.68 32.02 -15.00
CA SER A 10 -3.52 32.92 -15.07
C SER A 10 -2.59 32.82 -13.85
N GLU A 11 -3.15 32.62 -12.66
CA GLU A 11 -2.39 32.55 -11.42
C GLU A 11 -1.61 31.24 -11.33
N ASP A 12 -2.25 30.12 -11.66
CA ASP A 12 -1.59 28.82 -11.70
C ASP A 12 -0.54 28.75 -12.82
N MET A 13 -0.79 29.40 -13.95
CA MET A 13 0.22 29.56 -15.00
C MET A 13 1.43 30.37 -14.53
N LYS A 14 1.24 31.40 -13.70
CA LYS A 14 2.34 32.16 -13.10
C LYS A 14 3.18 31.28 -12.18
N ARG A 15 2.53 30.53 -11.28
CA ARG A 15 3.21 29.57 -10.38
C ARG A 15 3.98 28.51 -11.16
N VAL A 16 3.40 27.98 -12.24
CA VAL A 16 4.08 27.01 -13.12
C VAL A 16 5.35 27.60 -13.73
N ARG A 17 5.34 28.87 -14.15
CA ARG A 17 6.53 29.53 -14.69
C ARG A 17 7.61 29.69 -13.63
N GLU A 18 7.25 30.12 -12.42
CA GLU A 18 8.18 30.27 -11.29
C GLU A 18 8.81 28.93 -10.90
N LEU A 19 8.01 27.86 -10.80
CA LEU A 19 8.51 26.50 -10.52
C LEU A 19 9.47 26.00 -11.59
N ARG A 20 9.17 26.27 -12.88
CA ARG A 20 10.10 25.92 -13.97
C ARG A 20 11.40 26.71 -13.89
N ALA A 21 11.34 28.00 -13.57
CA ALA A 21 12.53 28.83 -13.38
C ALA A 21 13.41 28.32 -12.22
N ALA A 22 12.79 27.75 -11.19
CA ALA A 22 13.47 27.06 -10.10
C ALA A 22 13.96 25.64 -10.45
N GLY A 23 13.88 25.22 -11.72
CA GLY A 23 14.34 23.90 -12.18
C GLY A 23 13.42 22.74 -11.83
N ILE A 24 12.19 22.99 -11.35
CA ILE A 24 11.25 21.95 -10.97
C ILE A 24 10.46 21.48 -12.20
N PRO A 25 10.58 20.20 -12.62
CA PRO A 25 9.82 19.68 -13.75
C PRO A 25 8.36 19.45 -13.34
N ILE A 26 7.45 20.23 -13.93
CA ILE A 26 6.00 20.17 -13.64
C ILE A 26 5.43 18.76 -13.89
N SER A 27 5.90 18.06 -14.91
CA SER A 27 5.47 16.69 -15.20
C SER A 27 5.78 15.72 -14.06
N GLY A 28 6.96 15.84 -13.44
CA GLY A 28 7.35 15.05 -12.28
C GLY A 28 6.49 15.39 -11.07
N LEU A 29 6.23 16.69 -10.85
CA LEU A 29 5.36 17.16 -9.77
C LEU A 29 3.94 16.61 -9.91
N VAL A 30 3.33 16.76 -11.09
CA VAL A 30 1.97 16.28 -11.38
C VAL A 30 1.89 14.75 -11.23
N ARG A 31 2.87 14.00 -11.75
CA ARG A 31 2.88 12.53 -11.61
C ARG A 31 2.94 12.09 -10.15
N ARG A 32 3.76 12.75 -9.32
CA ARG A 32 3.83 12.45 -7.87
C ARG A 32 2.52 12.80 -7.17
N ALA A 33 1.94 13.96 -7.47
CA ALA A 33 0.67 14.38 -6.91
C ALA A 33 -0.46 13.39 -7.26
N ILE A 34 -0.57 12.96 -8.52
CA ILE A 34 -1.56 11.96 -8.96
C ILE A 34 -1.37 10.63 -8.22
N ARG A 35 -0.12 10.15 -8.08
CA ARG A 35 0.15 8.89 -7.36
C ARG A 35 -0.25 8.98 -5.90
N ALA A 36 0.18 10.02 -5.20
CA ALA A 36 -0.15 10.22 -3.79
C ALA A 36 -1.66 10.35 -3.58
N GLU A 37 -2.35 11.09 -4.45
CA GLU A 37 -3.81 11.24 -4.41
C GLU A 37 -4.51 9.91 -4.67
N HIS A 38 -4.03 9.16 -5.67
CA HIS A 38 -4.54 7.84 -6.00
C HIS A 38 -4.31 6.87 -4.85
N GLU A 39 -3.13 6.83 -4.23
CA GLU A 39 -2.87 5.97 -3.06
C GLU A 39 -3.82 6.32 -1.92
N ARG A 40 -3.97 7.61 -1.60
CA ARG A 40 -4.85 8.07 -0.52
C ARG A 40 -6.32 7.68 -0.69
N ARG A 41 -6.87 7.78 -1.91
CA ARG A 41 -8.30 7.48 -2.17
C ARG A 41 -8.57 6.04 -2.64
N ILE A 42 -7.67 5.58 -3.49
CA ILE A 42 -7.54 4.27 -4.13
C ILE A 42 -7.32 3.07 -3.20
N LYS A 43 -6.26 3.24 -2.41
CA LYS A 43 -5.54 2.18 -1.70
C LYS A 43 -5.18 2.66 -0.30
N PRO A 44 -6.17 2.98 0.54
CA PRO A 44 -5.91 3.51 1.89
C PRO A 44 -5.05 2.59 2.76
N ASN A 45 -5.02 1.28 2.44
CA ASN A 45 -4.26 0.26 3.18
C ASN A 45 -2.96 -0.19 2.47
N ALA A 46 -2.55 0.47 1.38
CA ALA A 46 -1.21 0.24 0.85
C ALA A 46 -0.21 0.99 1.75
N SER A 47 0.20 0.35 2.83
CA SER A 47 1.40 0.79 3.55
C SER A 47 2.53 0.95 2.54
N THR A 48 3.24 2.08 2.58
CA THR A 48 4.50 2.27 1.84
C THR A 48 5.56 1.27 2.28
N GLU A 49 5.37 0.68 3.46
CA GLU A 49 6.19 -0.36 4.07
C GLU A 49 5.95 -1.71 3.38
N LYS A 50 7.04 -2.40 3.01
CA LYS A 50 6.93 -3.74 2.42
C LYS A 50 6.33 -4.69 3.46
N PRO A 51 5.49 -5.68 3.06
CA PRO A 51 4.97 -6.67 3.99
C PRO A 51 6.05 -7.35 4.84
N SER A 52 7.22 -7.60 4.27
CA SER A 52 8.38 -8.17 4.99
C SER A 52 8.94 -7.24 6.08
N GLU A 53 8.93 -5.92 5.84
CA GLU A 53 9.42 -4.92 6.80
C GLU A 53 8.43 -4.78 7.96
N LEU A 54 7.13 -4.77 7.66
CA LEU A 54 6.07 -4.76 8.67
C LEU A 54 6.10 -6.01 9.55
N VAL A 55 6.20 -7.21 8.95
CA VAL A 55 6.32 -8.48 9.69
C VAL A 55 7.59 -8.48 10.54
N GLY A 56 8.71 -7.99 10.00
CA GLY A 56 9.98 -7.87 10.73
C GLY A 56 9.85 -6.98 11.97
N ARG A 57 9.19 -5.82 11.85
CA ARG A 57 8.93 -4.93 13.00
C ARG A 57 8.06 -5.61 14.06
N VAL A 58 6.96 -6.25 13.64
CA VAL A 58 6.05 -6.94 14.56
C VAL A 58 6.79 -8.02 15.35
N LEU A 59 7.60 -8.84 14.68
CA LEU A 59 8.38 -9.88 15.36
C LEU A 59 9.51 -9.32 16.25
N ALA A 60 10.04 -8.14 15.95
CA ALA A 60 11.03 -7.48 16.79
C ALA A 60 10.40 -6.90 18.07
N GLU A 61 9.18 -6.35 17.98
CA GLU A 61 8.43 -5.81 19.12
C GLU A 61 7.79 -6.92 19.97
N LEU A 62 7.36 -8.00 19.31
CA LEU A 62 6.73 -9.16 19.92
C LEU A 62 7.50 -10.43 19.51
N PRO A 63 8.63 -10.72 20.19
CA PRO A 63 9.39 -11.93 19.91
C PRO A 63 8.51 -13.15 20.16
N ASP A 64 8.57 -14.10 19.23
CA ASP A 64 7.91 -15.39 19.39
C ASP A 64 8.56 -16.13 20.56
N ASP A 65 7.84 -16.24 21.67
CA ASP A 65 8.27 -16.93 22.88
C ASP A 65 8.05 -18.45 22.80
N GLY A 66 7.55 -18.94 21.66
CA GLY A 66 7.24 -20.35 21.44
C GLY A 66 6.02 -20.84 22.24
N SER A 67 5.26 -19.94 22.88
CA SER A 67 4.03 -20.29 23.59
C SER A 67 2.90 -20.69 22.64
N ILE A 68 2.98 -20.26 21.37
CA ILE A 68 1.99 -20.56 20.35
C ILE A 68 2.36 -21.91 19.70
N PRO A 69 1.51 -22.95 19.86
CA PRO A 69 1.78 -24.23 19.23
C PRO A 69 1.75 -24.08 17.70
N PRO A 70 2.61 -24.83 16.98
CA PRO A 70 2.58 -24.82 15.53
C PRO A 70 1.19 -25.22 15.04
N PRO A 71 0.75 -24.72 13.88
CA PRO A 71 -0.49 -25.17 13.27
C PRO A 71 -0.49 -26.69 13.16
N GLY A 72 -1.54 -27.34 13.68
CA GLY A 72 -1.71 -28.80 13.57
C GLY A 72 -2.01 -29.30 12.15
N LEU A 73 -1.75 -28.48 11.15
CA LEU A 73 -1.90 -28.78 9.73
C LEU A 73 -0.78 -28.11 8.93
N ASP A 74 -0.47 -28.69 7.78
CA ASP A 74 0.43 -28.08 6.81
C ASP A 74 -0.23 -26.83 6.22
N THR A 75 0.32 -25.66 6.52
CA THR A 75 -0.19 -24.36 6.04
C THR A 75 0.09 -24.12 4.56
N THR A 76 0.93 -24.95 3.94
CA THR A 76 1.20 -24.90 2.49
C THR A 76 0.19 -25.71 1.68
N ASP A 77 -0.51 -26.65 2.30
CA ASP A 77 -1.65 -27.36 1.70
C ASP A 77 -2.90 -26.45 1.71
N ARG A 78 -3.17 -25.88 0.55
CA ARG A 78 -4.30 -24.96 0.34
C ARG A 78 -5.65 -25.62 0.64
N GLU A 79 -5.83 -26.89 0.32
CA GLU A 79 -7.12 -27.57 0.53
C GLU A 79 -7.34 -27.83 2.01
N ALA A 80 -6.33 -28.35 2.70
CA ALA A 80 -6.38 -28.58 4.15
C ALA A 80 -6.66 -27.29 4.94
N VAL A 81 -6.03 -26.17 4.55
CA VAL A 81 -6.27 -24.85 5.17
C VAL A 81 -7.71 -24.39 4.94
N ARG A 82 -8.23 -24.52 3.71
CA ARG A 82 -9.59 -24.09 3.36
C ARG A 82 -10.63 -24.87 4.16
N ASP A 83 -10.46 -26.18 4.27
CA ASP A 83 -11.35 -27.05 5.03
C ASP A 83 -11.30 -26.80 6.54
N MET A 84 -10.11 -26.49 7.09
CA MET A 84 -10.00 -26.05 8.47
C MET A 84 -10.81 -24.77 8.71
N ILE A 85 -10.61 -23.74 7.89
CA ILE A 85 -11.30 -22.44 8.03
C ILE A 85 -12.81 -22.64 7.93
N ALA A 86 -13.28 -23.37 6.92
CA ALA A 86 -14.70 -23.68 6.73
C ALA A 86 -15.30 -24.39 7.95
N ARG A 87 -14.61 -25.40 8.50
CA ARG A 87 -15.05 -26.11 9.73
C ARG A 87 -15.05 -25.22 10.96
N ARG A 88 -14.12 -24.27 11.08
CA ARG A 88 -14.06 -23.34 12.20
C ARG A 88 -15.22 -22.33 12.13
N LEU A 89 -15.48 -21.76 10.95
CA LEU A 89 -16.59 -20.81 10.74
C LEU A 89 -17.96 -21.46 10.97
N ARG A 90 -18.14 -22.73 10.59
CA ARG A 90 -19.37 -23.49 10.86
C ARG A 90 -19.59 -23.83 12.33
N ARG A 91 -18.52 -23.89 13.14
CA ARG A 91 -18.59 -24.22 14.58
C ARG A 91 -18.72 -23.00 15.48
N GLY A 92 -18.44 -21.81 14.95
CA GLY A 92 -18.56 -20.53 15.65
C GLY A 92 -19.82 -19.73 15.27
N ALA A 93 -20.76 -20.35 14.56
CA ALA A 93 -22.08 -19.82 14.23
C ALA A 93 -23.15 -20.51 15.07
#